data_AF-A0A9E6AR08-F1
#
_entry.id   AF-A0A9E6AR08-F1
#
_cell.length_a   1.000
_cell.length_b   1.000
_cell.length_c   1.000
_cell.angle_alpha   90.00
_cell.angle_beta   90.00
_cell.angle_gamma   90.00
#
_symmetry.space_group_name_H-M   'P 1'
#
loop_
_entity.id
_entity.type
_entity.pdbx_description
1 polymer ?
#
loop_
_entity_poly.entity_id
_entity_poly.type
_entity_poly.pdbx_seq_one_letter_code
_entity_poly.pdbx_strand_id
1 'polypeptide(L)' 'MNIDNKLKVGILGASGYTGADLVRLAAAHPNMELSVLTANSHAGKKYAEVYPHLGGLDFPNLIKIDEANWS' A
#
# COMPACT_ATOMS: atom_id res chain seq x y z
N MET A 1 -12.29 -17.78 15.26
CA MET A 1 -11.87 -17.29 13.93
C MET A 1 -10.37 -17.12 13.98
N ASN A 2 -9.61 -17.86 13.17
CA ASN A 2 -8.17 -17.68 13.09
C ASN A 2 -7.86 -16.26 12.61
N ILE A 3 -6.94 -15.60 13.30
CA ILE A 3 -6.44 -14.25 12.98
C ILE A 3 -5.52 -14.28 11.74
N ASP A 4 -5.27 -15.48 11.19
CA ASP A 4 -4.15 -15.78 10.30
C ASP A 4 -4.45 -15.67 8.79
N ASN A 5 -5.66 -15.26 8.39
CA ASN A 5 -6.03 -15.08 6.98
C ASN A 5 -6.41 -13.62 6.70
N LYS A 6 -5.43 -12.70 6.81
CA LYS A 6 -5.60 -11.34 6.30
C LYS A 6 -5.78 -11.38 4.78
N LEU A 7 -6.70 -10.56 4.28
CA LEU A 7 -6.87 -10.36 2.85
C LEU A 7 -5.70 -9.53 2.32
N LYS A 8 -4.97 -10.07 1.35
CA LYS A 8 -3.93 -9.33 0.63
C LYS A 8 -4.59 -8.30 -0.28
N VAL A 9 -4.17 -7.04 -0.15
CA VAL A 9 -4.73 -5.90 -0.88
C VAL A 9 -3.65 -5.25 -1.72
N GLY A 10 -3.92 -5.13 -3.02
CA GLY A 10 -3.17 -4.29 -3.94
C GLY A 10 -3.90 -2.98 -4.21
N ILE A 11 -3.19 -1.85 -4.15
CA ILE A 11 -3.75 -0.52 -4.45
C ILE A 11 -3.05 0.06 -5.67
N LEU A 12 -3.84 0.29 -6.73
CA LEU A 12 -3.38 0.90 -7.96
C LEU A 12 -3.51 2.42 -7.86
N GLY A 13 -2.41 3.15 -8.02
CA GLY A 13 -2.41 4.61 -7.81
C GLY A 13 -2.37 5.01 -6.34
N ALA A 14 -1.64 4.25 -5.51
CA ALA A 14 -1.47 4.46 -4.07
C ALA A 14 -0.86 5.83 -3.70
N SER A 15 -0.20 6.52 -4.65
CA SER A 15 0.35 7.87 -4.44
C SER A 15 -0.63 9.01 -4.74
N GLY A 16 -1.86 8.72 -5.20
CA GLY A 16 -2.92 9.72 -5.36
C GLY A 16 -3.68 9.92 -4.05
N TYR A 17 -4.36 11.04 -3.88
CA TYR A 17 -5.07 11.34 -2.62
C TYR A 17 -6.09 10.26 -2.21
N THR A 18 -6.90 9.78 -3.16
CA THR A 18 -7.83 8.68 -2.90
C THR A 18 -7.11 7.37 -2.57
N GLY A 19 -5.98 7.09 -3.24
CA GLY A 19 -5.15 5.93 -2.95
C GLY A 19 -4.54 5.99 -1.56
N ALA A 20 -4.09 7.18 -1.13
CA ALA A 20 -3.54 7.41 0.19
C ALA A 20 -4.56 7.28 1.31
N ASP A 21 -5.79 7.75 1.09
CA ASP A 21 -6.88 7.51 2.03
C ASP A 21 -7.23 6.03 2.13
N LEU A 22 -7.24 5.30 1.01
CA LEU A 22 -7.44 3.85 1.04
C LEU A 22 -6.29 3.13 1.76
N VAL A 23 -5.04 3.53 1.54
CA VAL A 23 -3.87 3.00 2.28
C VAL A 23 -4.05 3.21 3.78
N ARG A 24 -4.41 4.44 4.20
CA ARG A 24 -4.64 4.77 5.62
C ARG A 24 -5.75 3.92 6.23
N LEU A 25 -6.87 3.73 5.53
CA LEU A 25 -7.99 2.93 6.01
C LEU A 25 -7.66 1.43 6.06
N ALA A 26 -7.02 0.89 5.01
CA ALA A 26 -6.64 -0.51 4.92
C ALA A 26 -5.57 -0.88 5.95
N ALA A 27 -4.61 0.00 6.22
CA ALA A 27 -3.58 -0.21 7.23
C ALA A 27 -4.14 -0.32 8.66
N ALA A 28 -5.28 0.32 8.92
CA ALA A 28 -5.99 0.24 10.20
C ALA A 28 -6.99 -0.93 10.28
N HIS A 29 -7.21 -1.67 9.19
CA HIS A 29 -8.23 -2.71 9.13
C HIS A 29 -7.67 -4.05 9.62
N PRO A 30 -8.31 -4.72 10.61
CA PRO A 30 -7.75 -5.89 11.29
C PRO A 30 -7.53 -7.10 10.35
N ASN A 31 -8.31 -7.19 9.28
CA ASN A 31 -8.31 -8.32 8.35
C ASN A 31 -7.70 -7.99 6.98
N MET A 32 -6.93 -6.90 6.85
CA MET A 32 -6.27 -6.54 5.59
C MET A 32 -4.76 -6.45 5.76
N GLU A 33 -4.06 -6.79 4.68
CA GLU A 33 -2.61 -6.66 4.55
C GLU A 33 -2.31 -5.98 3.21
N LEU A 34 -1.64 -4.83 3.25
CA LEU A 34 -1.21 -4.14 2.04
C LEU A 34 0.00 -4.87 1.45
N SER A 35 -0.21 -5.56 0.33
CA SER A 35 0.82 -6.36 -0.33
C SER A 35 1.45 -5.69 -1.55
N VAL A 36 0.70 -4.82 -2.24
CA VAL A 36 1.15 -4.13 -3.45
C VAL A 36 0.66 -2.69 -3.45
N LEU A 37 1.56 -1.72 -3.63
CA LEU A 37 1.22 -0.31 -3.79
C LEU A 37 1.84 0.20 -5.09
N THR A 38 1.03 0.64 -6.05
CA THR A 38 1.55 1.13 -7.33
C THR A 38 1.45 2.64 -7.47
N ALA A 39 2.44 3.23 -8.15
CA ALA A 39 2.46 4.63 -8.54
C ALA A 39 3.28 4.81 -9.82
N ASN A 40 2.96 5.82 -10.64
CA ASN A 40 3.75 6.13 -11.83
C ASN A 40 4.94 7.03 -11.50
N SER A 41 4.69 8.28 -11.10
CA SER A 41 5.74 9.28 -10.84
C SER A 41 6.54 9.04 -9.55
N HIS A 42 6.06 8.16 -8.67
CA HIS A 42 6.66 7.87 -7.36
C HIS A 42 7.17 6.43 -7.22
N ALA A 43 7.20 5.65 -8.31
CA ALA A 43 7.78 4.30 -8.28
C ALA A 43 9.25 4.34 -7.81
N GLY A 44 9.65 3.31 -7.07
CA GLY A 44 10.97 3.16 -6.44
C GLY A 44 11.12 3.84 -5.08
N LYS A 45 10.16 4.69 -4.66
CA LYS A 45 10.20 5.38 -3.36
C LYS A 45 9.53 4.55 -2.27
N LYS A 46 10.01 4.71 -1.04
CA LYS A 46 9.25 4.30 0.14
C LYS A 46 7.98 5.14 0.24
N TYR A 47 6.91 4.56 0.76
CA TYR A 47 5.64 5.27 0.92
C TYR A 47 5.78 6.51 1.82
N ALA A 48 6.61 6.41 2.87
CA ALA A 48 6.92 7.50 3.80
C ALA A 48 7.62 8.72 3.14
N GLU A 49 8.27 8.54 1.99
CA GLU A 49 8.86 9.67 1.25
C GLU A 49 7.79 10.52 0.54
N VAL A 50 6.62 9.94 0.26
CA VAL A 50 5.49 10.64 -0.37
C VAL A 50 4.50 11.13 0.70
N TYR A 51 4.24 10.32 1.72
CA TYR A 51 3.35 10.64 2.83
C TYR A 51 4.04 10.44 4.18
N PRO A 52 4.87 11.42 4.63
CA PRO A 52 5.66 11.30 5.87
C PRO A 52 4.82 11.05 7.12
N HIS A 53 3.59 11.58 7.16
CA HIS A 53 2.65 11.39 8.28
C HIS A 53 2.15 9.94 8.41
N LEU A 54 2.33 9.10 7.39
CA LEU A 54 2.05 7.67 7.43
C LEU A 54 3.33 6.82 7.61
N GLY A 55 4.50 7.46 7.77
CA GLY A 55 5.80 6.77 7.82
C GLY A 55 6.09 5.97 9.09
N GLY A 56 5.21 6.01 10.10
CA GLY A 56 5.27 5.12 11.27
C GLY A 56 4.76 3.70 10.99
N LEU A 57 4.23 3.46 9.78
CA LEU A 57 3.72 2.17 9.33
C LEU A 57 4.68 1.60 8.29
N ASP A 58 4.90 0.29 8.36
CA ASP A 58 5.72 -0.42 7.37
C ASP A 58 4.84 -0.77 6.17
N PHE A 59 5.16 -0.19 5.01
CA PHE A 59 4.43 -0.37 3.77
C PHE A 59 5.34 -0.91 2.68
N PRO A 60 4.79 -1.66 1.71
CA PRO A 60 5.50 -1.95 0.48
C PRO A 60 6.02 -0.67 -0.19
N ASN A 61 7.17 -0.77 -0.86
CA ASN A 61 7.63 0.30 -1.72
C ASN A 61 6.62 0.55 -2.85
N LEU A 62 6.57 1.80 -3.30
CA LEU A 62 5.82 2.14 -4.49
C LEU A 62 6.51 1.53 -5.71
N ILE A 63 5.76 0.79 -6.53
CA ILE A 63 6.26 0.19 -7.78
C ILE A 63 5.41 0.65 -8.96
N LYS A 64 5.89 0.43 -10.18
CA LYS A 64 5.01 0.57 -11.35
C LYS A 64 4.05 -0.62 -11.44
N ILE A 65 2.97 -0.46 -12.17
CA ILE A 65 1.94 -1.51 -12.30
C ILE A 65 2.43 -2.75 -13.04
N ASP A 66 3.35 -2.58 -13.99
CA ASP A 66 4.00 -3.64 -14.77
C ASP A 66 5.04 -4.42 -13.94
N GLU A 67 5.50 -3.86 -12.83
CA GLU A 67 6.41 -4.51 -11.87
C GLU A 67 5.66 -5.31 -10.79
N ALA A 68 4.33 -5.21 -10.73
CA ALA A 68 3.54 -5.85 -9.68
C ALA A 68 3.47 -7.38 -9.84
N ASN A 69 3.75 -8.09 -8.76
CA ASN A 69 3.54 -9.53 -8.66
C ASN A 69 2.14 -9.83 -8.09
N TRP A 70 1.32 -10.51 -8.87
CA TRP A 70 -0.07 -10.86 -8.53
C TRP A 70 -0.27 -12.32 -8.10
N SER A 71 0.81 -13.10 -8.04
CA SER A 71 0.79 -14.52 -7.65
C SER A 71 0.85 -14.73 -6.14
#